data_AF-A0A2V6HLU3-F1
#
_entry.id   AF-A0A2V6HLU3-F1
#
_cell.length_a   1.000
_cell.length_b   1.000
_cell.length_c   1.000
_cell.angle_alpha   90.00
_cell.angle_beta   90.00
_cell.angle_gamma   90.00
#
_symmetry.space_group_name_H-M   'P 1'
#
loop_
_entity.id
_entity.type
_entity.pdbx_description
1 polymer ?
#
loop_
_entity_poly.entity_id
_entity_poly.type
_entity_poly.pdbx_seq_one_letter_code
_entity_poly.pdbx_strand_id
1 'polypeptide(L)'
;IGDLVSAELNDRSAKYNKGKSIHVINQRLGYMVRGGDPDAIDSIVPMAYGNLALDLILHGTHGRLVVLKNGRYDNVPLEVVTSTKKTVNVDKYYNKERLRPLYTDFEMQPLFIMASD
;
A
#
# COMPACT_ATOMS: atom_id res chain seq x y z
N ILE A 1 -6.17 -6.65 16.20
CA ILE A 1 -6.90 -7.50 15.23
C ILE A 1 -6.17 -8.81 14.93
N GLY A 2 -4.85 -8.80 14.65
CA GLY A 2 -4.08 -10.02 14.37
C GLY A 2 -4.25 -11.10 15.44
N ASP A 3 -4.09 -10.76 16.72
CA ASP A 3 -4.25 -11.74 17.82
C ASP A 3 -5.67 -12.31 17.90
N LEU A 4 -6.70 -11.48 17.65
CA LEU A 4 -8.10 -11.91 17.65
C LEU A 4 -8.37 -12.89 16.51
N VAL A 5 -7.87 -12.60 15.30
CA VAL A 5 -8.00 -13.49 14.14
C VAL A 5 -7.27 -14.81 14.39
N SER A 6 -6.06 -14.76 14.97
CA SER A 6 -5.30 -15.96 15.30
C SER A 6 -5.99 -16.84 16.35
N ALA A 7 -6.61 -16.24 17.37
CA ALA A 7 -7.39 -16.97 18.37
C ALA A 7 -8.60 -17.66 17.71
N GLU A 8 -9.39 -16.92 16.92
CA GLU A 8 -10.56 -17.45 16.23
C GLU A 8 -10.23 -18.55 15.21
N LEU A 9 -9.08 -18.46 14.55
CA LEU A 9 -8.60 -19.52 13.66
C LEU A 9 -8.30 -20.81 14.42
N ASN A 10 -7.60 -20.73 15.56
CA ASN A 10 -7.34 -21.91 16.38
C ASN A 10 -8.67 -22.55 16.83
N ASP A 11 -9.60 -21.75 17.37
CA ASP A 11 -10.86 -22.24 17.94
C ASP A 11 -11.80 -22.85 16.90
N ARG A 12 -11.87 -22.26 15.69
CA ARG A 12 -12.83 -22.65 14.65
C ARG A 12 -12.26 -23.60 13.61
N SER A 13 -10.94 -23.71 13.48
CA SER A 13 -10.31 -24.48 12.38
C SER A 13 -10.81 -25.91 12.26
N ALA A 14 -10.95 -26.64 13.38
CA ALA A 14 -11.40 -28.03 13.38
C ALA A 14 -12.77 -28.22 12.71
N LYS A 15 -13.69 -27.25 12.90
CA LYS A 15 -15.03 -27.26 12.27
C LYS A 15 -14.94 -27.24 10.74
N TYR A 16 -13.97 -26.52 10.18
CA TYR A 16 -13.80 -26.33 8.74
C TYR A 16 -12.67 -27.19 8.14
N ASN A 17 -12.01 -28.03 8.96
CA ASN A 17 -10.86 -28.85 8.57
C ASN A 17 -11.00 -30.31 9.04
N LYS A 18 -12.15 -30.93 8.76
CA LYS A 18 -12.40 -32.37 9.03
C LYS A 18 -12.08 -32.80 10.47
N GLY A 19 -12.38 -31.95 11.45
CA GLY A 19 -12.13 -32.20 12.87
C GLY A 19 -10.68 -31.97 13.33
N LYS A 20 -9.76 -31.55 12.44
CA LYS A 20 -8.36 -31.29 12.79
C LYS A 20 -8.13 -29.81 13.01
N SER A 21 -7.65 -29.44 14.21
CA SER A 21 -7.21 -28.08 14.49
C SER A 21 -6.02 -27.69 13.61
N ILE A 22 -5.99 -26.42 13.19
CA ILE A 22 -4.85 -25.82 12.51
C ILE A 22 -4.10 -24.99 13.54
N HIS A 23 -2.81 -25.29 13.75
CA HIS A 23 -1.96 -24.49 14.62
C HIS A 23 -1.59 -23.17 13.95
N VAL A 24 -1.65 -22.08 14.70
CA VAL A 24 -1.38 -20.74 14.21
C VAL A 24 -0.13 -20.16 14.85
N ILE A 25 0.76 -19.60 14.03
CA ILE A 25 1.85 -18.72 14.46
C ILE A 25 1.45 -17.29 14.10
N ASN A 26 1.46 -16.39 15.08
CA ASN A 26 1.17 -14.97 14.89
C ASN A 26 2.46 -14.16 15.06
N GLN A 27 2.83 -13.40 14.02
CA GLN A 27 4.04 -12.57 14.02
C GLN A 27 3.66 -11.10 13.83
N ARG A 28 4.07 -10.26 14.79
CA ARG A 28 3.86 -8.81 14.73
C ARG A 28 5.08 -8.15 14.08
N LEU A 29 4.98 -7.86 12.79
CA LEU A 29 6.10 -7.30 12.01
C LEU A 29 6.10 -5.76 11.93
N GLY A 30 5.18 -5.08 12.62
CA GLY A 30 4.90 -3.64 12.42
C GLY A 30 6.11 -2.70 12.58
N TYR A 31 7.04 -3.02 13.50
CA TYR A 31 8.28 -2.24 13.64
C TYR A 31 9.31 -2.61 12.57
N MET A 32 9.48 -3.91 12.27
CA MET A 32 10.47 -4.36 11.29
C MET A 32 10.16 -3.85 9.88
N VAL A 33 8.89 -3.83 9.47
CA VAL A 33 8.50 -3.33 8.14
C VAL A 33 8.64 -1.82 7.98
N ARG A 34 8.74 -1.06 9.09
CA ARG A 34 8.89 0.41 9.06
C ARG A 34 10.31 0.89 9.37
N GLY A 35 11.13 0.04 9.97
CA GLY A 35 12.51 0.35 10.32
C GLY A 35 13.56 -0.43 9.53
N GLY A 36 13.14 -1.21 8.53
CA GLY A 36 14.05 -1.84 7.58
C GLY A 36 14.66 -0.83 6.62
N ASP A 37 15.75 -1.22 5.96
CA ASP A 37 16.39 -0.40 4.94
C ASP A 37 15.46 -0.19 3.74
N PRO A 38 15.45 1.02 3.14
CA PRO A 38 14.65 1.29 1.96
C PRO A 38 15.14 0.45 0.78
N ASP A 39 14.22 0.03 -0.09
CA ASP A 39 14.59 -0.54 -1.37
C ASP A 39 15.13 0.53 -2.35
N ALA A 40 15.48 0.12 -3.57
CA ALA A 40 16.04 1.04 -4.56
C ALA A 40 15.08 2.19 -4.92
N ILE A 41 13.76 1.93 -4.99
CA ILE A 41 12.76 2.95 -5.31
C ILE A 41 12.52 3.85 -4.10
N ASP A 42 12.40 3.27 -2.92
CA ASP A 42 12.26 3.98 -1.65
C ASP A 42 13.51 4.81 -1.30
N SER A 43 14.64 4.52 -1.92
CA SER A 43 15.86 5.35 -1.81
C SER A 43 15.85 6.55 -2.78
N ILE A 44 15.26 6.39 -3.97
CA ILE A 44 15.28 7.41 -5.03
C ILE A 44 14.12 8.41 -4.88
N VAL A 45 12.90 7.91 -4.63
CA VAL A 45 11.68 8.72 -4.64
C VAL A 45 11.72 9.83 -3.57
N PRO A 46 12.14 9.58 -2.30
CA PRO A 46 12.24 10.64 -1.30
C PRO A 46 13.24 11.75 -1.66
N MET A 47 14.35 11.39 -2.31
CA MET A 47 15.34 12.36 -2.79
C MET A 47 14.73 13.28 -3.87
N ALA A 48 14.01 12.70 -4.83
CA ALA A 48 13.31 13.48 -5.85
C ALA A 48 12.23 14.38 -5.23
N TYR A 49 11.46 13.86 -4.27
CA TYR A 49 10.43 14.62 -3.56
C TYR A 49 11.02 15.82 -2.80
N GLY A 50 12.14 15.62 -2.09
CA GLY A 50 12.82 16.69 -1.36
C GLY A 50 13.29 17.81 -2.28
N ASN A 51 13.92 17.47 -3.40
CA ASN A 51 14.39 18.46 -4.37
C ASN A 51 13.22 19.25 -5.00
N LEU A 52 12.16 18.56 -5.44
CA LEU A 52 11.00 19.22 -6.03
C LEU A 52 10.26 20.10 -5.01
N ALA A 53 10.21 19.69 -3.75
CA ALA A 53 9.64 20.51 -2.68
C ALA A 53 10.47 21.77 -2.43
N LEU A 54 11.81 21.66 -2.46
CA LEU A 54 12.70 22.80 -2.35
C LEU A 54 12.53 23.76 -3.53
N ASP A 55 12.41 23.22 -4.75
CA ASP A 55 12.14 24.03 -5.94
C ASP A 55 10.86 24.85 -5.75
N LEU A 56 9.76 24.23 -5.28
CA LEU A 56 8.51 24.97 -5.01
C LEU A 56 8.71 26.13 -4.02
N ILE A 57 9.51 25.91 -2.97
CA ILE A 57 9.83 26.95 -1.98
C ILE A 57 10.63 28.09 -2.63
N LEU A 58 11.64 27.78 -3.44
CA LEU A 58 12.46 28.78 -4.14
C LEU A 58 11.64 29.60 -5.14
N HIS A 59 10.62 29.00 -5.75
CA HIS A 59 9.68 29.67 -6.63
C HIS A 59 8.55 30.41 -5.88
N GLY A 60 8.59 30.49 -4.55
CA GLY A 60 7.58 31.16 -3.73
C GLY A 60 6.19 30.49 -3.78
N THR A 61 6.14 29.21 -4.16
CA THR A 61 4.90 28.45 -4.28
C THR A 61 4.67 27.66 -2.98
N HIS A 62 3.51 27.88 -2.35
CA HIS A 62 3.15 27.29 -1.05
C HIS A 62 1.84 26.50 -1.14
N GLY A 63 1.57 25.69 -0.11
CA GLY A 63 0.30 24.95 0.00
C GLY A 63 0.16 23.78 -0.98
N ARG A 64 1.28 23.22 -1.46
CA ARG A 64 1.32 22.12 -2.43
C ARG A 64 2.09 20.91 -1.88
N LEU A 65 1.65 19.71 -2.27
CA LEU A 65 2.29 18.43 -1.96
C LEU A 65 2.90 17.85 -3.23
N VAL A 66 4.16 17.44 -3.17
CA VAL A 66 4.81 16.67 -4.25
C VAL A 66 4.27 15.25 -4.26
N VAL A 67 3.94 14.75 -5.45
CA VAL A 67 3.32 13.44 -5.66
C VAL A 67 3.95 12.72 -6.85
N LEU A 68 3.83 11.40 -6.86
CA LEU A 68 4.10 10.55 -8.01
C LEU A 68 2.75 10.04 -8.54
N LYS A 69 2.35 10.49 -9.73
CA LYS A 69 1.09 10.13 -10.37
C LYS A 69 1.35 9.58 -11.76
N ASN A 70 0.84 8.38 -12.06
CA ASN A 70 0.99 7.71 -13.36
C ASN A 70 2.47 7.62 -13.80
N GLY A 71 3.37 7.33 -12.86
CA GLY A 71 4.82 7.24 -13.12
C GLY A 71 5.52 8.58 -13.34
N ARG A 72 4.87 9.72 -13.07
CA ARG A 72 5.42 11.07 -13.25
C ARG A 72 5.38 11.86 -11.95
N TYR A 73 6.46 12.58 -11.67
CA TYR A 73 6.51 13.52 -10.56
C TYR A 73 5.66 14.75 -10.89
N ASP A 74 4.85 15.18 -9.93
CA ASP A 74 3.95 16.33 -10.04
C ASP A 74 3.74 16.94 -8.64
N ASN A 75 2.94 18.00 -8.54
CA ASN A 75 2.52 18.56 -7.26
C ASN A 75 1.07 19.04 -7.27
N VAL A 76 0.34 18.78 -6.19
CA VAL A 76 -1.10 19.06 -6.05
C VAL A 76 -1.39 19.97 -4.86
N PRO A 77 -2.44 20.80 -4.89
CA PRO A 77 -2.85 21.59 -3.73
C PRO A 77 -3.23 20.68 -2.54
N LEU A 78 -2.88 21.10 -1.32
CA LEU A 78 -3.18 20.35 -0.09
C LEU A 78 -4.69 20.12 0.13
N GLU A 79 -5.54 21.04 -0.32
CA GLU A 79 -7.00 20.92 -0.28
C GLU A 79 -7.50 19.67 -1.02
N VAL A 80 -6.88 19.32 -2.15
CA VAL A 80 -7.24 18.13 -2.93
C VAL A 80 -6.89 16.86 -2.16
N VAL A 81 -5.75 16.84 -1.46
CA VAL A 81 -5.26 15.66 -0.73
C VAL A 81 -6.15 15.34 0.48
N THR A 82 -6.70 16.36 1.14
CA THR A 82 -7.58 16.17 2.30
C THR A 82 -9.02 15.82 1.91
N SER A 83 -9.41 16.06 0.65
CA SER A 83 -10.76 15.82 0.16
C SER A 83 -11.10 14.35 -0.08
N THR A 84 -10.12 13.53 -0.45
CA THR A 84 -10.35 12.14 -0.89
C THR A 84 -9.33 11.20 -0.31
N LYS A 85 -9.78 9.98 0.03
CA LYS A 85 -8.91 8.90 0.48
C LYS A 85 -8.78 7.87 -0.63
N LYS A 86 -7.55 7.54 -1.00
CA LYS A 86 -7.27 6.43 -1.92
C LYS A 86 -7.59 5.10 -1.24
N THR A 87 -8.47 4.31 -1.86
CA THR A 87 -8.86 2.98 -1.39
C THR A 87 -8.58 1.95 -2.46
N VAL A 88 -8.25 0.72 -2.04
CA VAL A 88 -8.03 -0.38 -2.98
C VAL A 88 -9.33 -0.75 -3.67
N ASN A 89 -9.33 -0.80 -5.01
CA ASN A 89 -10.43 -1.35 -5.78
C ASN A 89 -10.36 -2.89 -5.78
N VAL A 90 -11.09 -3.52 -4.85
CA VAL A 90 -11.10 -4.99 -4.68
C VAL A 90 -11.65 -5.69 -5.92
N ASP A 91 -12.69 -5.15 -6.54
CA ASP A 91 -13.35 -5.76 -7.70
C ASP A 91 -12.43 -5.82 -8.92
N LYS A 92 -11.61 -4.77 -9.10
CA LYS A 92 -10.66 -4.68 -10.19
C LYS A 92 -9.39 -5.49 -9.95
N TYR A 93 -8.85 -5.45 -8.73
CA TYR A 93 -7.49 -5.96 -8.48
C TYR A 93 -7.42 -7.31 -7.76
N TYR A 94 -8.53 -7.83 -7.20
CA TYR A 94 -8.50 -9.03 -6.36
C TYR A 94 -9.56 -10.05 -6.74
N ASN A 95 -9.16 -11.32 -6.72
CA ASN A 95 -10.09 -12.44 -6.73
C ASN A 95 -10.66 -12.63 -5.32
N LYS A 96 -11.96 -12.37 -5.14
CA LYS A 96 -12.64 -12.46 -3.84
C LYS A 96 -12.85 -13.89 -3.34
N GLU A 97 -12.96 -14.87 -4.24
CA GLU A 97 -13.13 -16.28 -3.88
C GLU A 97 -11.82 -16.89 -3.38
N ARG A 98 -10.71 -16.51 -4.01
CA ARG A 98 -9.36 -17.01 -3.72
C ARG A 98 -8.54 -16.11 -2.80
N LEU A 99 -9.05 -14.93 -2.46
CA LEU A 99 -8.42 -13.92 -1.60
C LEU A 99 -6.99 -13.55 -2.03
N ARG A 100 -6.77 -13.34 -3.33
CA ARG A 100 -5.45 -13.00 -3.89
C ARG A 100 -5.55 -11.93 -5.00
N PRO A 101 -4.49 -11.16 -5.26
CA PRO A 101 -4.45 -10.25 -6.39
C PRO A 101 -4.63 -10.97 -7.74
N LEU A 102 -5.23 -10.27 -8.70
CA LEU A 102 -5.31 -10.70 -10.09
C LEU A 102 -3.99 -10.35 -10.81
N TYR A 103 -3.36 -11.37 -11.40
CA TYR A 103 -2.10 -11.21 -12.13
C TYR A 103 -2.24 -11.33 -13.65
N THR A 104 -3.21 -10.61 -14.22
CA THR A 104 -3.55 -10.67 -15.66
C THR A 104 -3.46 -9.27 -16.28
N ASP A 105 -3.04 -9.22 -17.56
CA ASP A 105 -3.12 -8.02 -18.42
C ASP A 105 -2.43 -6.76 -17.86
N PHE A 106 -1.18 -6.91 -17.41
CA PHE A 106 -0.39 -5.80 -16.84
C PHE A 106 0.37 -4.96 -17.85
N GLU A 107 0.29 -5.30 -19.12
CA GLU A 107 0.98 -4.53 -20.15
C GLU A 107 0.49 -3.08 -20.13
N MET A 108 1.43 -2.13 -20.21
CA MET A 108 1.18 -0.68 -20.12
C MET A 108 0.60 -0.17 -18.80
N GLN A 109 0.52 -0.99 -17.74
CA GLN A 109 0.14 -0.50 -16.42
C GLN A 109 1.31 0.18 -15.69
N PRO A 110 1.04 1.15 -14.79
CA PRO A 110 2.07 1.73 -13.93
C PRO A 110 2.73 0.67 -13.05
N LEU A 111 3.99 0.91 -12.65
CA LEU A 111 4.74 0.03 -11.75
C LEU A 111 3.93 -0.38 -10.50
N PHE A 112 3.19 0.57 -9.93
CA PHE A 112 2.31 0.34 -8.79
C PHE A 112 0.85 0.10 -9.22
N ILE A 113 0.60 -1.04 -9.85
CA ILE A 113 -0.68 -1.38 -10.51
C ILE A 113 -1.90 -1.24 -9.59
N MET A 114 -1.77 -1.69 -8.33
CA MET A 114 -2.86 -1.64 -7.34
C MET A 114 -3.05 -0.26 -6.72
N ALA A 115 -2.15 0.68 -7.01
CA ALA A 115 -2.18 2.06 -6.53
C ALA A 115 -2.28 3.05 -7.69
N SER A 116 -2.81 2.62 -8.85
CA SER A 116 -2.96 3.47 -10.03
C SER A 116 -4.20 4.38 -9.96
N ASP A 117 -5.30 3.88 -9.41
CA ASP A 117 -6.61 4.59 -9.36
C ASP A 117 -6.91 5.16 -7.98
#